data_AF-A0A0B6Z850-F1
#
_entry.id   AF-A0A0B6Z850-F1
#
_cell.length_a   1.000
_cell.length_b   1.000
_cell.length_c   1.000
_cell.angle_alpha   90.00
_cell.angle_beta   90.00
_cell.angle_gamma   90.00
#
_symmetry.space_group_name_H-M   'P 1'
#
loop_
_entity.id
_entity.type
_entity.pdbx_description
1 polymer ?
#
loop_
_entity_poly.entity_id
_entity_poly.type
_entity_poly.pdbx_seq_one_letter_code
_entity_poly.pdbx_strand_id
1 'polypeptide(L)'
;FVNRLDSFIPGLQSYLDNNITAIRNFFGSPVCKNTIFLLKNTLPLRQQFGNSFANLNESVCDQVSDFLGGNTSANLYTWRQALNNTHNLISNIAPYFQCFNLNKFVGYPNQSLLEKESLNNIDHNTFWSAIFFEEFDEDKVDLPSIIKYKIRMDTDKVD
;
A
#
# COMPACT_ATOMS: atom_id res chain seq x y z
N PHE A 1 -9.84 -7.54 -0.64
CA PHE A 1 -8.87 -6.50 -1.07
C PHE A 1 -9.44 -5.63 -2.18
N VAL A 2 -9.75 -6.20 -3.36
CA VAL A 2 -10.34 -5.50 -4.52
C VAL A 2 -11.59 -4.67 -4.17
N ASN A 3 -12.57 -5.27 -3.47
CA ASN A 3 -13.79 -4.57 -3.07
C ASN A 3 -13.55 -3.33 -2.18
N ARG A 4 -12.42 -3.28 -1.45
CA ARG A 4 -12.05 -2.08 -0.67
C ARG A 4 -11.46 -0.99 -1.57
N LEU A 5 -10.70 -1.36 -2.59
CA LEU A 5 -10.12 -0.40 -3.53
C LEU A 5 -11.20 0.27 -4.38
N ASP A 6 -12.18 -0.50 -4.86
CA ASP A 6 -13.31 0.05 -5.61
C ASP A 6 -14.16 1.02 -4.77
N SER A 7 -14.27 0.78 -3.47
CA SER A 7 -14.96 1.71 -2.55
C SER A 7 -14.17 3.00 -2.27
N PHE A 8 -12.85 2.97 -2.44
CA PHE A 8 -11.97 4.10 -2.09
C PHE A 8 -11.88 5.14 -3.21
N ILE A 9 -11.86 4.70 -4.48
CA ILE A 9 -11.70 5.59 -5.64
C ILE A 9 -12.76 6.70 -5.70
N PRO A 10 -14.07 6.44 -5.51
CA PRO A 10 -15.09 7.49 -5.53
C PRO A 10 -14.89 8.54 -4.41
N GLY A 11 -14.43 8.09 -3.24
CA GLY A 11 -14.11 8.99 -2.12
C GLY A 11 -12.92 9.91 -2.45
N LEU A 12 -11.87 9.36 -3.05
CA LEU A 12 -10.71 10.14 -3.49
C LEU A 12 -11.09 11.14 -4.59
N GLN A 13 -11.90 10.71 -5.56
CA GLN A 13 -12.38 11.57 -6.64
C GLN A 13 -13.18 12.74 -6.08
N SER A 14 -14.13 12.49 -5.18
CA SER A 14 -14.92 13.55 -4.54
C SER A 14 -14.05 14.56 -3.78
N TYR A 15 -13.01 14.09 -3.09
CA TYR A 15 -12.05 14.97 -2.41
C TYR A 15 -11.26 15.83 -3.40
N LEU A 16 -10.77 15.23 -4.49
CA LEU A 16 -10.00 15.92 -5.52
C LEU A 16 -10.85 16.86 -6.38
N ASP A 17 -12.15 16.65 -6.50
CA ASP A 17 -13.03 17.60 -7.20
C ASP A 17 -13.43 18.80 -6.30
N ASN A 18 -13.67 18.58 -5.01
CA ASN A 18 -14.30 19.60 -4.15
C ASN A 18 -13.33 20.32 -3.20
N ASN A 19 -12.32 19.63 -2.67
CA ASN A 19 -11.56 20.13 -1.52
C ASN A 19 -10.16 20.67 -1.86
N ILE A 20 -9.68 20.49 -3.08
CA ILE A 20 -8.32 20.89 -3.45
C ILE A 20 -8.21 22.35 -3.91
N THR A 21 -9.30 23.11 -3.94
CA THR A 21 -9.30 24.47 -4.51
C THR A 21 -8.27 25.38 -3.84
N ALA A 22 -8.20 25.37 -2.50
CA ALA A 22 -7.22 26.16 -1.75
C ALA A 22 -5.77 25.73 -2.06
N ILE A 23 -5.55 24.42 -2.14
CA ILE A 23 -4.24 23.81 -2.43
C ILE A 23 -3.80 24.17 -3.85
N ARG A 24 -4.66 23.96 -4.85
CA ARG A 24 -4.43 24.33 -6.25
C ARG A 24 -4.12 25.81 -6.39
N ASN A 25 -4.89 26.68 -5.71
CA ASN A 25 -4.67 28.12 -5.76
C ASN A 25 -3.34 28.52 -5.12
N PHE A 26 -2.94 27.88 -4.02
CA PHE A 26 -1.63 28.11 -3.41
C PHE A 26 -0.50 27.76 -4.37
N PHE A 27 -0.51 26.54 -4.93
CA PHE A 27 0.54 26.07 -5.83
C PHE A 27 0.59 26.85 -7.15
N GLY A 28 -0.55 27.29 -7.67
CA GLY A 28 -0.63 28.16 -8.85
C GLY A 28 -0.30 29.63 -8.59
N SER A 29 -0.06 30.02 -7.34
CA SER A 29 0.23 31.41 -6.98
C SER A 29 1.73 31.70 -6.92
N PRO A 30 2.16 32.96 -7.15
CA PRO A 30 3.52 33.41 -6.89
C PRO A 30 3.97 33.19 -5.44
N VAL A 31 3.01 33.09 -4.49
CA VAL A 31 3.29 32.84 -3.08
C VAL A 31 4.01 31.51 -2.89
N CYS A 32 3.63 30.45 -3.61
CA CYS A 32 4.30 29.15 -3.50
C CYS A 32 5.78 29.25 -3.84
N LYS A 33 6.12 29.86 -4.98
CA LYS A 33 7.52 30.02 -5.43
C LYS A 33 8.32 30.87 -4.45
N ASN A 34 7.75 31.98 -3.98
CA ASN A 34 8.38 32.84 -2.99
C ASN A 34 8.60 32.11 -1.65
N THR A 35 7.64 31.31 -1.19
CA THR A 35 7.79 30.51 0.03
C THR A 35 8.89 29.46 -0.12
N ILE A 36 8.96 28.73 -1.24
CA ILE A 36 10.03 27.76 -1.50
C ILE A 36 11.40 28.46 -1.53
N PHE A 37 11.50 29.60 -2.21
CA PHE A 37 12.73 30.40 -2.25
C PHE A 37 13.18 30.83 -0.85
N LEU A 38 12.25 31.31 -0.02
CA LEU A 38 12.54 31.69 1.36
C LEU A 38 12.96 30.48 2.21
N LEU A 39 12.26 29.35 2.12
CA LEU A 39 12.58 28.13 2.88
C LEU A 39 13.98 27.58 2.55
N LYS A 40 14.44 27.75 1.31
CA LYS A 40 15.81 27.38 0.91
C LYS A 40 16.89 28.30 1.48
N ASN A 41 16.62 29.61 1.46
CA ASN A 41 17.66 30.63 1.63
C ASN A 41 17.67 31.27 3.01
N THR A 42 16.66 31.03 3.86
CA THR A 42 16.60 31.61 5.21
C THR A 42 17.33 30.74 6.24
N LEU A 43 18.41 31.32 6.79
CA LEU A 43 19.28 30.71 7.82
C LEU A 43 18.53 30.14 9.06
N PRO A 44 17.57 30.85 9.70
CA PRO A 44 16.92 30.33 10.90
C PRO A 44 15.99 29.13 10.63
N LEU A 45 15.29 29.11 9.50
CA LEU A 45 14.39 28.01 9.13
C LEU A 45 15.17 26.76 8.69
N ARG A 46 16.34 26.93 8.08
CA ARG A 46 17.26 25.83 7.76
C ARG A 46 17.79 25.10 9.00
N GLN A 47 17.92 25.81 10.14
CA GLN A 47 18.33 25.18 11.40
C GLN A 47 17.17 24.42 12.08
N GLN A 48 15.94 24.91 11.95
CA GLN A 48 14.76 24.29 12.56
C GLN A 48 14.26 23.05 11.78
N PHE A 49 14.33 23.10 10.45
CA PHE A 49 13.81 22.03 9.58
C PHE A 49 14.90 21.27 8.81
N GLY A 50 16.18 21.57 9.06
CA GLY A 50 17.33 20.86 8.50
C GLY A 50 17.37 20.87 6.97
N ASN A 51 17.98 19.83 6.39
CA ASN A 51 18.08 19.63 4.93
C ASN A 51 16.74 19.25 4.26
N SER A 52 15.63 19.17 5.01
CA SER A 52 14.33 18.71 4.51
C SER A 52 13.81 19.55 3.34
N PHE A 53 14.20 20.83 3.28
CA PHE A 53 13.79 21.74 2.21
C PHE A 53 14.92 22.08 1.22
N ALA A 54 16.14 21.56 1.44
CA ALA A 54 17.28 21.85 0.57
C ALA A 54 17.08 21.33 -0.87
N ASN A 55 16.34 20.21 -1.01
CA ASN A 55 16.07 19.55 -2.29
C ASN A 55 14.77 20.00 -2.96
N LEU A 56 13.96 20.84 -2.31
CA LEU A 56 12.80 21.41 -2.99
C LEU A 56 13.28 22.27 -4.17
N ASN A 57 12.45 22.52 -5.16
CA ASN A 57 12.74 23.50 -6.21
C ASN A 57 11.47 24.29 -6.50
N GLU A 58 11.62 25.48 -7.07
CA GLU A 58 10.45 26.33 -7.37
C GLU A 58 9.55 25.69 -8.43
N SER A 59 10.09 24.80 -9.28
CA SER A 59 9.31 24.03 -10.24
C SER A 59 8.33 23.04 -9.60
N VAL A 60 8.48 22.68 -8.31
CA VAL A 60 7.45 21.89 -7.59
C VAL A 60 6.11 22.61 -7.62
N CYS A 61 6.09 23.95 -7.53
CA CYS A 61 4.83 24.70 -7.58
C CYS A 61 4.11 24.54 -8.92
N ASP A 62 4.85 24.65 -10.02
CA ASP A 62 4.29 24.49 -11.37
C ASP A 62 3.85 23.04 -11.59
N GLN A 63 4.67 22.05 -11.22
CA GLN A 63 4.33 20.63 -11.36
C GLN A 63 3.07 20.24 -10.59
N VAL A 64 2.94 20.68 -9.33
CA VAL A 64 1.77 20.37 -8.50
C VAL A 64 0.54 21.14 -9.01
N SER A 65 0.72 22.41 -9.39
CA SER A 65 -0.36 23.21 -9.99
C SER A 65 -0.87 22.58 -11.28
N ASP A 66 0.02 22.11 -12.16
CA ASP A 66 -0.33 21.47 -13.42
C ASP A 66 -1.05 20.12 -13.20
N PHE A 67 -0.54 19.32 -12.25
CA PHE A 67 -1.18 18.05 -11.88
C PHE A 67 -2.59 18.25 -11.33
N LEU A 68 -2.79 19.24 -10.45
CA LEU A 68 -4.07 19.58 -9.80
C LEU A 68 -5.01 20.43 -10.68
N GLY A 69 -4.43 21.18 -11.61
CA GLY A 69 -5.09 22.24 -12.39
C GLY A 69 -6.16 21.73 -13.32
N GLY A 70 -6.04 20.47 -13.78
CA GLY A 70 -6.99 19.86 -14.70
C GLY A 70 -7.10 20.58 -16.05
N ASN A 71 -6.22 21.56 -16.31
CA ASN A 71 -6.16 22.27 -17.59
C ASN A 71 -5.47 21.33 -18.58
N THR A 72 -6.23 20.90 -19.58
CA THR A 72 -5.83 19.92 -20.58
C THR A 72 -4.90 20.54 -21.62
N SER A 73 -3.71 20.94 -21.20
CA SER A 73 -2.58 20.98 -22.12
C SER A 73 -2.36 19.53 -22.58
N ALA A 74 -2.32 19.28 -23.89
CA ALA A 74 -2.37 17.94 -24.48
C ALA A 74 -1.27 16.95 -24.01
N ASN A 75 -0.26 17.41 -23.27
CA ASN A 75 0.90 16.64 -22.84
C ASN A 75 1.10 16.53 -21.31
N LEU A 76 0.16 17.02 -20.47
CA LEU A 76 0.34 16.99 -19.01
C LEU A 76 -0.46 15.86 -18.35
N TYR A 77 0.24 15.09 -17.50
CA TYR A 77 -0.37 14.04 -16.68
C TYR A 77 -1.11 14.67 -15.49
N THR A 78 -2.43 14.48 -15.42
CA THR A 78 -3.27 15.09 -14.39
C THR A 78 -3.78 14.05 -13.38
N TRP A 79 -4.24 14.52 -12.23
CA TRP A 79 -4.84 13.63 -11.22
C TRP A 79 -6.04 12.83 -11.75
N ARG A 80 -6.80 13.39 -12.71
CA ARG A 80 -7.92 12.70 -13.36
C ARG A 80 -7.45 11.54 -14.22
N GLN A 81 -6.38 11.75 -14.99
CA GLN A 81 -5.77 10.68 -15.78
C GLN A 81 -5.17 9.61 -14.86
N ALA A 82 -4.53 10.02 -13.76
CA ALA A 82 -4.01 9.08 -12.77
C ALA A 82 -5.12 8.21 -12.19
N LEU A 83 -6.21 8.81 -11.74
CA LEU A 83 -7.36 8.06 -11.21
C LEU A 83 -8.00 7.15 -12.25
N ASN A 84 -8.22 7.63 -13.48
CA ASN A 84 -8.80 6.82 -14.55
C ASN A 84 -7.89 5.63 -14.90
N ASN A 85 -6.58 5.86 -15.05
CA ASN A 85 -5.61 4.81 -15.29
C ASN A 85 -5.57 3.79 -14.15
N THR A 86 -5.56 4.25 -12.91
CA THR A 86 -5.62 3.38 -11.73
C THR A 86 -6.93 2.59 -11.68
N HIS A 87 -8.06 3.20 -11.99
CA HIS A 87 -9.36 2.51 -12.05
C HIS A 87 -9.36 1.42 -13.12
N ASN A 88 -8.88 1.73 -14.34
CA ASN A 88 -8.78 0.75 -15.42
C ASN A 88 -7.83 -0.40 -15.06
N LEU A 89 -6.69 -0.09 -14.43
CA LEU A 89 -5.72 -1.09 -13.99
C LEU A 89 -6.34 -2.00 -12.93
N ILE A 90 -7.03 -1.45 -11.93
CA ILE A 90 -7.74 -2.24 -10.92
C ILE A 90 -8.83 -3.08 -11.57
N SER A 91 -9.66 -2.52 -12.45
CA SER A 91 -10.72 -3.25 -13.15
C SER A 91 -10.18 -4.43 -13.96
N ASN A 92 -8.97 -4.29 -14.53
CA ASN A 92 -8.34 -5.35 -15.31
C ASN A 92 -7.73 -6.45 -14.44
N ILE A 93 -7.19 -6.12 -13.26
CA ILE A 93 -6.55 -7.10 -12.37
C ILE A 93 -7.54 -7.70 -11.36
N ALA A 94 -8.63 -7.00 -11.05
CA ALA A 94 -9.67 -7.40 -10.10
C ALA A 94 -10.19 -8.83 -10.32
N PRO A 95 -10.54 -9.27 -11.55
CA PRO A 95 -11.00 -10.64 -11.81
C PRO A 95 -9.94 -11.68 -11.44
N TYR A 96 -8.66 -11.40 -11.65
CA TYR A 96 -7.58 -12.33 -11.29
C TYR A 96 -7.47 -12.49 -9.78
N PHE A 97 -7.63 -11.42 -9.01
CA PHE A 97 -7.60 -11.48 -7.55
C PHE A 97 -8.80 -12.21 -6.94
N GLN A 98 -9.92 -12.36 -7.65
CA GLN A 98 -11.03 -13.19 -7.20
C GLN A 98 -10.67 -14.69 -7.16
N CYS A 99 -9.73 -15.12 -7.99
CA CYS A 99 -9.23 -16.50 -8.01
C CYS A 99 -8.25 -16.81 -6.87
N PHE A 100 -7.69 -15.77 -6.21
CA PHE A 100 -6.77 -15.96 -5.10
C PHE A 100 -7.51 -15.94 -3.77
N ASN A 101 -7.58 -17.08 -3.10
CA ASN A 101 -7.90 -17.10 -1.68
C ASN A 101 -6.68 -16.64 -0.87
N LEU A 102 -6.74 -15.44 -0.29
CA LEU A 102 -5.70 -14.89 0.58
C LEU A 102 -5.85 -15.33 2.04
N ASN A 103 -7.00 -15.90 2.43
CA ASN A 103 -7.23 -16.44 3.76
C ASN A 103 -6.68 -17.87 3.84
N LYS A 104 -5.36 -18.01 3.74
CA LYS A 104 -4.67 -19.32 3.76
C LYS A 104 -4.15 -19.74 5.13
N PHE A 105 -4.01 -18.79 6.04
CA PHE A 105 -3.51 -19.07 7.38
C PHE A 105 -4.65 -19.55 8.27
N VAL A 106 -4.58 -20.81 8.67
CA VAL A 106 -5.51 -21.43 9.62
C VAL A 106 -4.69 -21.95 10.79
N GLY A 107 -5.02 -21.50 11.99
CA GLY A 107 -4.41 -21.98 13.23
C GLY A 107 -5.14 -23.22 13.74
N TYR A 108 -4.39 -24.19 14.25
CA TYR A 108 -4.92 -25.39 14.89
C TYR A 108 -4.31 -25.54 16.29
N PRO A 109 -5.11 -25.94 17.30
CA PRO A 109 -4.65 -26.04 18.69
C PRO A 109 -3.74 -27.24 18.96
N ASN A 110 -3.74 -28.25 18.09
CA ASN A 110 -2.89 -29.43 18.29
C ASN A 110 -2.37 -29.99 16.96
N GLN A 111 -1.26 -30.73 17.06
CA GLN A 111 -0.58 -31.32 15.90
C GLN A 111 -1.47 -32.32 15.15
N SER A 112 -2.23 -33.15 15.87
CA SER A 112 -3.06 -34.18 15.24
C SER A 112 -4.16 -33.60 14.36
N LEU A 113 -4.78 -32.50 14.78
CA LEU A 113 -5.79 -31.80 13.99
C LEU A 113 -5.15 -31.08 12.79
N LEU A 114 -3.99 -30.43 13.00
CA LEU A 114 -3.21 -29.85 11.91
C LEU A 114 -2.87 -30.91 10.85
N GLU A 115 -2.41 -32.09 11.26
CA GLU A 115 -2.06 -33.19 10.35
C GLU A 115 -3.29 -33.73 9.61
N LYS A 116 -4.40 -33.99 10.33
CA LYS A 116 -5.64 -34.45 9.74
C LYS A 116 -6.17 -33.49 8.67
N GLU A 117 -6.23 -32.19 8.98
CA GLU A 117 -6.69 -31.18 8.02
C GLU A 117 -5.68 -30.96 6.90
N SER A 118 -4.38 -31.13 7.15
CA SER A 118 -3.36 -31.07 6.09
C SER A 118 -3.57 -32.18 5.07
N LEU A 119 -3.77 -33.43 5.51
CA LEU A 119 -4.07 -34.56 4.62
C LEU A 119 -5.34 -34.34 3.81
N ASN A 120 -6.41 -33.87 4.47
CA ASN A 120 -7.65 -33.50 3.78
C ASN A 120 -7.41 -32.41 2.71
N ASN A 121 -6.56 -31.41 2.97
CA ASN A 121 -6.23 -30.38 1.98
C ASN A 121 -5.31 -30.89 0.86
N ILE A 122 -4.50 -31.94 1.09
CA ILE A 122 -3.70 -32.60 0.04
C ILE A 122 -4.65 -33.26 -0.96
N ASP A 123 -5.67 -33.98 -0.48
CA ASP A 123 -6.68 -34.64 -1.33
C ASP A 123 -7.41 -33.64 -2.26
N HIS A 124 -7.57 -32.40 -1.82
CA HIS A 124 -8.20 -31.32 -2.59
C HIS A 124 -7.20 -30.44 -3.37
N ASN A 125 -5.90 -30.78 -3.34
CA ASN A 125 -4.81 -29.99 -3.95
C ASN A 125 -4.73 -28.53 -3.45
N THR A 126 -5.28 -28.26 -2.26
CA THR A 126 -5.29 -26.94 -1.61
C THR A 126 -4.22 -26.81 -0.54
N PHE A 127 -3.57 -27.90 -0.15
CA PHE A 127 -2.47 -27.89 0.81
C PHE A 127 -1.19 -27.31 0.19
N TRP A 128 -0.54 -26.44 0.94
CA TRP A 128 0.71 -25.77 0.56
C TRP A 128 1.82 -26.21 1.51
N SER A 129 1.72 -25.79 2.77
CA SER A 129 2.57 -26.26 3.84
C SER A 129 1.90 -26.05 5.19
N ALA A 130 2.38 -26.80 6.18
CA ALA A 130 2.06 -26.62 7.58
C ALA A 130 3.33 -26.27 8.34
N ILE A 131 3.20 -25.39 9.33
CA ILE A 131 4.27 -25.04 10.26
C ILE A 131 3.81 -25.46 11.65
N PHE A 132 4.63 -26.28 12.31
CA PHE A 132 4.38 -26.75 13.66
C PHE A 132 5.48 -26.23 14.59
N PHE A 133 5.10 -25.46 15.60
CA PHE A 133 6.02 -24.94 16.61
C PHE A 133 6.12 -25.94 17.75
N GLU A 134 7.34 -26.29 18.13
CA GLU A 134 7.61 -27.22 19.24
C GLU A 134 7.89 -26.43 20.52
N GLU A 135 7.61 -27.04 21.67
CA GLU A 135 7.98 -26.48 22.99
C GLU A 135 7.34 -25.10 23.26
N PHE A 136 6.10 -24.90 22.81
CA PHE A 136 5.33 -23.69 23.09
C PHE A 136 4.45 -23.90 24.32
N ASP A 137 4.64 -23.04 25.33
CA ASP A 137 3.83 -23.01 26.55
C ASP A 137 2.74 -21.96 26.36
N GLU A 138 1.48 -22.40 26.17
CA GLU A 138 0.35 -21.51 25.86
C GLU A 138 0.10 -20.45 26.95
N ASP A 139 0.57 -20.70 28.18
CA ASP A 139 0.38 -19.84 29.34
C ASP A 139 1.47 -18.76 29.49
N LYS A 140 2.52 -18.77 28.65
CA LYS A 140 3.61 -17.78 28.69
C LYS A 140 3.35 -16.65 27.69
N VAL A 141 3.28 -15.43 28.22
CA VAL A 141 3.11 -14.19 27.44
C VAL A 141 4.37 -13.85 26.62
N ASP A 142 5.54 -14.25 27.10
CA ASP A 142 6.82 -13.95 26.46
C ASP A 142 7.33 -15.13 25.60
N LEU A 143 7.66 -14.83 24.34
CA LEU A 143 8.23 -15.82 23.43
C LEU A 143 9.64 -16.23 23.88
N PRO A 144 9.98 -17.53 23.80
CA PRO A 144 11.33 -18.00 24.11
C PRO A 144 12.37 -17.44 23.14
N SER A 145 13.61 -17.25 23.62
CA SER A 145 14.75 -16.74 22.83
C SER A 145 15.10 -17.61 21.62
N ILE A 146 14.79 -18.91 21.69
CA ILE A 146 14.99 -19.88 20.60
C ILE A 146 13.68 -20.61 20.38
N ILE A 147 13.21 -20.63 19.13
CA ILE A 147 11.99 -21.31 18.72
C ILE A 147 12.36 -22.53 17.87
N LYS A 148 11.91 -23.70 18.28
CA LYS A 148 12.00 -24.93 17.48
C LYS A 148 10.74 -25.09 16.65
N TYR A 149 10.88 -25.44 15.38
CA TYR A 149 9.74 -25.61 14.49
C TYR A 149 10.01 -26.68 13.43
N LYS A 150 8.92 -27.20 12.87
CA LYS A 150 8.90 -28.17 11.76
C LYS A 150 8.03 -27.61 10.64
N ILE A 151 8.54 -27.67 9.41
CA ILE A 151 7.76 -27.37 8.20
C ILE A 151 7.39 -28.71 7.55
N ARG A 152 6.12 -28.89 7.21
CA ARG A 152 5.58 -30.06 6.49
C ARG A 152 4.98 -29.58 5.18
N MET A 153 5.29 -30.25 4.09
CA MET A 153 4.81 -29.93 2.74
C MET A 153 4.43 -31.24 2.05
N ASP A 154 3.52 -31.15 1.08
CA ASP A 154 3.20 -32.28 0.21
C ASP A 154 4.45 -32.70 -0.58
N THR A 155 4.76 -34.00 -0.59
CA THR A 155 5.92 -34.54 -1.30
C THR A 155 5.74 -34.56 -2.80
N ASP A 156 4.50 -34.65 -3.27
CA ASP A 156 4.18 -34.82 -4.69
C ASP A 156 4.06 -33.47 -5.41
N LYS A 157 3.96 -32.39 -4.64
CA LYS A 157 3.83 -31.02 -5.13
C LYS A 157 5.06 -30.19 -4.74
N VAL A 158 6.18 -30.48 -5.40
CA VAL A 158 7.49 -29.82 -5.22
C VAL A 158 7.86 -28.95 -6.42
N ASP A 159 6.92 -28.13 -6.88
CA ASP A 159 7.09 -27.21 -8.01
C ASP A 159 7.55 -25.81 -7.57
#